data_AF-A0A6Y2K2U6-F1
#
_entry.id   AF-A0A6Y2K2U6-F1
#
_cell.length_a   1.000
_cell.length_b   1.000
_cell.length_c   1.000
_cell.angle_alpha   90.00
_cell.angle_beta   90.00
_cell.angle_gamma   90.00
#
_symmetry.space_group_name_H-M   'P 1'
#
loop_
_entity.id
_entity.type
_entity.pdbx_description
1 polymer ?
#
loop_
_entity_poly.entity_id
_entity_poly.type
_entity_poly.pdbx_seq_one_letter_code
_entity_poly.pdbx_strand_id
1 'polypeptide(L)' 'MGLINKNTLPILIKWLEVNSIPYDEIYVGKPWCGHEGFYVDDKAIRPSEFINYSYDEIVEILRKEK' A
#
# COMPACT_ATOMS: atom_id res chain seq x y z
N MET A 1 16.85 -3.66 -8.45
CA MET A 1 16.04 -2.50 -8.89
C MET A 1 15.91 -2.40 -10.41
N GLY A 2 17.01 -2.34 -11.18
CA GLY A 2 16.94 -2.10 -12.64
C GLY A 2 15.98 -3.00 -13.43
N LEU A 3 15.90 -4.30 -13.12
CA LEU A 3 14.98 -5.22 -13.80
C LEU A 3 13.50 -4.99 -13.46
N ILE A 4 13.19 -4.61 -12.21
CA ILE A 4 11.81 -4.28 -11.80
C ILE A 4 11.37 -3.00 -12.50
N ASN A 5 12.24 -2.00 -12.53
CA ASN A 5 11.98 -0.74 -13.23
C ASN A 5 11.79 -0.96 -14.74
N LYS A 6 12.60 -1.84 -15.35
CA LYS A 6 12.52 -2.09 -16.79
C LYS A 6 11.27 -2.89 -17.19
N ASN A 7 10.91 -3.92 -16.43
CA ASN A 7 9.92 -4.90 -16.87
C ASN A 7 8.56 -4.77 -16.18
N THR A 8 8.52 -4.28 -14.94
CA THR A 8 7.28 -4.28 -14.11
C THR A 8 6.67 -2.88 -14.03
N LEU A 9 7.49 -1.85 -13.81
CA LEU A 9 6.99 -0.48 -13.62
C LEU A 9 6.15 0.04 -14.81
N PRO A 10 6.50 -0.20 -16.09
CA PRO A 10 5.66 0.27 -17.21
C PRO A 10 4.26 -0.37 -17.24
N ILE A 11 4.16 -1.63 -16.84
CA ILE A 11 2.88 -2.36 -16.77
C ILE A 11 2.01 -1.78 -15.64
N LEU A 12 2.62 -1.53 -14.48
CA LEU A 12 1.96 -0.92 -13.33
C LEU A 12 1.42 0.48 -13.67
N ILE A 13 2.24 1.36 -14.26
CA ILE A 13 1.83 2.71 -14.65
C ILE A 13 0.63 2.65 -15.59
N LYS A 14 0.69 1.81 -16.62
CA LYS A 14 -0.41 1.65 -17.57
C LYS A 14 -1.70 1.19 -16.90
N TRP A 15 -1.62 0.28 -15.93
CA TRP A 15 -2.78 -0.16 -15.18
C TRP A 15 -3.38 0.97 -14.32
N LEU A 16 -2.53 1.76 -13.63
CA LEU A 16 -2.97 2.91 -12.83
C LEU A 16 -3.68 3.96 -13.70
N GLU A 17 -3.13 4.27 -14.88
CA GLU A 17 -3.73 5.21 -15.86
C GLU A 17 -5.10 4.75 -16.33
N VAL A 18 -5.22 3.48 -16.76
CA VAL A 18 -6.50 2.91 -17.24
C VAL A 18 -7.59 2.97 -16.17
N ASN A 19 -7.22 2.84 -14.90
CA ASN A 19 -8.15 2.88 -13.77
C ASN A 19 -8.27 4.27 -13.14
N SER A 20 -7.59 5.29 -13.68
CA SER A 20 -7.59 6.67 -13.16
C SER A 20 -7.24 6.74 -11.66
N ILE A 21 -6.27 5.93 -11.21
CA ILE A 21 -5.83 5.92 -9.82
C ILE A 21 -4.87 7.10 -9.59
N PRO A 22 -5.15 8.01 -8.64
CA PRO A 22 -4.26 9.13 -8.35
C PRO A 22 -3.01 8.68 -7.58
N TYR A 23 -1.84 9.19 -7.96
CA TYR A 23 -0.57 9.01 -7.25
C TYR A 23 0.44 10.09 -7.67
N ASP A 24 1.33 10.49 -6.75
CA ASP A 24 2.44 11.41 -7.05
C ASP A 24 3.76 10.66 -7.31
N GLU A 25 3.98 9.56 -6.58
CA GLU A 25 5.23 8.78 -6.62
C GLU A 25 4.95 7.27 -6.62
N ILE A 26 5.84 6.48 -7.22
CA ILE A 26 5.78 5.01 -7.21
C ILE A 26 7.06 4.45 -6.58
N TYR A 27 6.89 3.77 -5.45
CA TYR A 27 7.94 3.02 -4.78
C TYR A 27 7.86 1.54 -5.15
N VAL A 28 8.93 1.01 -5.75
CA VAL A 28 9.04 -0.41 -6.08
C VAL A 28 10.09 -1.10 -5.21
N GLY A 29 10.09 -2.43 -5.17
CA GLY A 29 11.08 -3.20 -4.42
C GLY A 29 10.80 -3.30 -2.92
N LYS A 30 9.55 -3.12 -2.48
CA LYS A 30 9.14 -3.47 -1.11
C LYS A 30 9.54 -4.93 -0.82
N PRO A 31 10.17 -5.23 0.33
CA PRO A 31 10.55 -6.60 0.69
C PRO A 31 9.35 -7.55 0.64
N TRP A 32 9.50 -8.70 -0.02
CA TRP A 32 8.45 -9.71 -0.11
C TRP A 32 8.38 -10.53 1.18
N CYS A 33 7.21 -10.56 1.83
CA CYS A 33 7.02 -11.28 3.09
C CYS A 33 6.87 -12.80 2.92
N GLY A 34 6.79 -13.33 1.69
CA GLY A 34 6.50 -14.75 1.46
C GLY A 34 4.99 -15.02 1.39
N HIS A 35 4.63 -16.26 1.06
CA HIS A 35 3.23 -16.66 0.89
C HIS A 35 2.42 -16.60 2.20
N GLU A 36 3.05 -16.90 3.33
CA GLU A 36 2.42 -16.92 4.66
C GLU A 36 2.89 -15.78 5.57
N GLY A 37 3.72 -14.87 5.05
CA GLY A 37 4.22 -13.74 5.82
C GLY A 37 3.27 -12.56 5.81
N PHE A 38 3.46 -11.66 6.76
CA PHE A 38 2.70 -10.43 6.92
C PHE A 38 3.61 -9.28 7.36
N TYR A 39 3.11 -8.06 7.28
CA TYR A 39 3.79 -6.86 7.77
C TYR A 39 3.17 -6.46 9.12
N VAL A 40 4.02 -6.05 10.07
CA VAL A 40 3.60 -5.51 11.37
C VAL A 40 4.12 -4.08 11.46
N ASP A 41 3.23 -3.14 11.73
CA ASP A 41 3.51 -1.71 11.85
C ASP A 41 2.42 -1.10 12.75
N ASP A 42 2.80 -0.28 13.73
CA ASP A 42 1.88 0.34 14.70
C ASP A 42 0.92 1.35 14.05
N LYS A 43 1.18 1.72 12.79
CA LYS A 43 0.38 2.64 11.99
C LYS A 43 -0.22 2.00 10.75
N ALA A 44 -0.15 0.68 10.61
CA ALA A 44 -0.79 -0.02 9.50
C ALA A 44 -2.31 -0.04 9.66
N ILE A 45 -3.02 0.26 8.58
CA ILE A 45 -4.44 0.01 8.42
C ILE A 45 -4.68 -0.86 7.18
N ARG A 46 -5.62 -1.80 7.26
CA ARG A 46 -6.00 -2.64 6.13
C ARG A 46 -6.95 -1.89 5.19
N PRO A 47 -7.02 -2.25 3.89
CA PRO A 47 -7.93 -1.58 2.95
C PRO A 47 -9.40 -1.59 3.39
N SER A 48 -9.85 -2.67 4.03
CA SER A 48 -11.21 -2.74 4.58
C SER A 48 -11.45 -1.74 5.71
N GLU A 49 -10.43 -1.41 6.49
CA GLU A 49 -10.53 -0.41 7.57
C GLU A 49 -10.51 1.00 6.99
N PHE A 50 -9.65 1.24 6.00
CA PHE A 50 -9.57 2.52 5.30
C PHE A 50 -10.88 2.94 4.61
N ILE A 51 -11.62 1.98 4.05
CA ILE A 51 -12.89 2.26 3.35
C ILE A 51 -14.06 2.45 4.33
N ASN A 52 -14.06 1.71 5.44
CA ASN A 52 -15.23 1.62 6.32
C ASN A 52 -15.20 2.59 7.52
N TYR A 53 -14.05 3.16 7.85
CA TYR A 53 -13.89 4.07 8.99
C TYR A 53 -13.52 5.48 8.54
N SER A 54 -14.03 6.46 9.28
CA SER A 54 -13.59 7.84 9.19
C SER A 54 -12.15 8.01 9.71
N TYR A 55 -11.55 9.15 9.38
CA TYR A 55 -10.22 9.49 9.85
C TYR A 55 -10.10 9.45 11.39
N ASP A 56 -11.08 10.00 12.10
CA ASP A 56 -11.07 10.06 13.56
C ASP A 56 -11.17 8.66 14.18
N GLU A 57 -12.03 7.79 13.63
CA GLU A 57 -12.15 6.39 14.06
C GLU A 57 -10.84 5.62 13.83
N ILE A 58 -10.18 5.81 12.68
CA ILE A 58 -8.86 5.23 12.40
C ILE A 58 -7.83 5.69 13.44
N VAL A 59 -7.80 6.98 13.76
CA VAL A 59 -6.89 7.53 14.77
C VAL A 59 -7.15 6.91 16.14
N GLU A 60 -8.41 6.69 16.51
CA GLU A 60 -8.76 6.01 17.76
C GLU A 60 -8.33 4.54 17.79
N ILE A 61 -8.46 3.81 16.67
CA ILE A 61 -7.96 2.44 16.54
C ILE A 61 -6.45 2.41 16.79
N LEU A 62 -5.69 3.25 16.08
CA LEU A 62 -4.22 3.29 16.19
C LEU A 62 -3.74 3.76 17.57
N ARG A 63 -4.51 4.58 18.28
CA ARG A 63 -4.17 5.01 19.65
C ARG A 63 -4.20 3.87 20.67
N LYS A 64 -4.95 2.79 20.43
CA LYS A 64 -5.06 1.65 21.36
C LYS A 64 -3.82 0.75 21.38
N GLU A 65 -2.98 0.85 20.35
CA GLU A 65 -1.73 0.08 20.23
C GLU A 65 -0.52 0.80 20.88
N LYS A 66 -0.75 1.98 21.50
CA LYS A 66 0.26 2.72 22.28
C LYS A 66 0.19 2.39 23.76
#